data_AF-A0A7X3RDQ5-F1
#
_entry.id   AF-A0A7X3RDQ5-F1
#
_cell.length_a   1.000
_cell.length_b   1.000
_cell.length_c   1.000
_cell.angle_alpha   90.00
_cell.angle_beta   90.00
_cell.angle_gamma   90.00
#
_symmetry.space_group_name_H-M   'P 1'
#
loop_
_entity.id
_entity.type
_entity.pdbx_description
1 polymer ?
#
loop_
_entity_poly.entity_id
_entity_poly.type
_entity_poly.pdbx_seq_one_letter_code
_entity_poly.pdbx_strand_id
1 'polypeptide(L)'
;MRVLIVAKTRMGGGACIGAITETGKSVRLIPYNADPHDGANREYEVGDIWEITAEPVPASELIPPHNENIVVHKKQRLHTTKDTKDLVSAIELLMPPKVGHPRELYDGLLQNIENGRLHIAKQSGIPSYSTTFWRADQPLTLDIEKQKPRYFYPTENGGCTFTFGGFQEPLETIPADTLLRVSLAHWWHPEDKPEVEKRCYAQISGWFLEEEMQEEQKPFREEKLPPSQTLTQSPLEILQNVFGHEEFRPFQEEIIKHILKGKDALIVLPTGGGKSLCYQLPALIFDGLTVIVSPLKSLMHDQVMQLEQRGIRAAYFNSSLSYSERETIMRRVTESDIKLLYITPETLVKPGTLLKLDRSNVSCLAIDEAHCISQWGHDFRTDYRELVSIRERFQNAVCVALT
;
A
#
# COMPACT_ATOMS: atom_id res chain seq x y z
N MET A 1 19.23 -18.03 -11.58
CA MET A 1 19.23 -16.70 -12.23
C MET A 1 18.92 -15.65 -11.20
N ARG A 2 19.43 -14.43 -11.37
CA ARG A 2 19.09 -13.30 -10.49
C ARG A 2 17.90 -12.53 -11.06
N VAL A 3 17.01 -12.10 -10.18
CA VAL A 3 15.84 -11.29 -10.52
C VAL A 3 15.70 -10.10 -9.58
N LEU A 4 15.36 -8.94 -10.13
CA LEU A 4 14.96 -7.74 -9.42
C LEU A 4 13.44 -7.69 -9.36
N ILE A 5 12.86 -7.64 -8.17
CA ILE A 5 11.42 -7.51 -7.98
C ILE A 5 11.01 -6.07 -8.25
N VAL A 6 10.10 -5.87 -9.20
CA VAL A 6 9.66 -4.54 -9.65
C VAL A 6 8.17 -4.32 -9.51
N ALA A 7 7.43 -5.37 -9.16
CA ALA A 7 6.02 -5.27 -8.86
C ALA A 7 5.53 -6.42 -7.98
N LYS A 8 4.54 -6.08 -7.18
CA LYS A 8 3.66 -6.98 -6.45
C LYS A 8 2.24 -6.57 -6.85
N THR A 9 1.35 -7.48 -7.22
CA THR A 9 -0.07 -7.19 -7.52
C THR A 9 -0.99 -8.21 -6.84
N ARG A 10 -2.23 -7.82 -6.51
CA ARG A 10 -3.17 -8.64 -5.72
C ARG A 10 -3.71 -9.75 -6.59
N MET A 11 -3.65 -10.99 -6.12
CA MET A 11 -4.17 -12.14 -6.86
C MET A 11 -4.87 -13.09 -5.90
N GLY A 12 -6.17 -12.87 -5.68
CA GLY A 12 -6.92 -13.59 -4.63
C GLY A 12 -6.30 -13.36 -3.25
N GLY A 13 -6.03 -14.45 -2.51
CA GLY A 13 -5.33 -14.42 -1.23
C GLY A 13 -3.80 -14.42 -1.33
N GLY A 14 -3.19 -14.54 -2.51
CA GLY A 14 -1.74 -14.48 -2.73
C GLY A 14 -1.29 -13.21 -3.44
N ALA A 15 -0.05 -13.22 -3.95
CA ALA A 15 0.53 -12.10 -4.69
C ALA A 15 1.06 -12.55 -6.05
N CYS A 16 0.72 -11.81 -7.10
CA CYS A 16 1.39 -11.91 -8.39
C CYS A 16 2.65 -11.04 -8.36
N ILE A 17 3.80 -11.63 -8.62
CA ILE A 17 5.09 -10.92 -8.54
C ILE A 17 5.66 -10.72 -9.93
N GLY A 18 5.90 -9.45 -10.27
CA GLY A 18 6.62 -9.06 -11.48
C GLY A 18 8.09 -8.80 -11.15
N ALA A 19 8.98 -9.40 -11.92
CA ALA A 19 10.41 -9.23 -11.76
C ALA A 19 11.10 -9.01 -13.11
N ILE A 20 12.32 -8.47 -13.08
CA ILE A 20 13.21 -8.35 -14.23
C ILE A 20 14.40 -9.27 -13.98
N THR A 21 14.72 -10.14 -14.94
CA THR A 21 15.93 -10.98 -14.89
C THR A 21 17.18 -10.13 -15.11
N GLU A 22 18.35 -10.61 -14.70
CA GLU A 22 19.64 -9.99 -15.03
C GLU A 22 19.89 -9.80 -16.55
N THR A 23 19.19 -10.55 -17.42
CA THR A 23 19.25 -10.39 -18.88
C THR A 23 18.20 -9.42 -19.44
N GLY A 24 17.50 -8.66 -18.58
CA GLY A 24 16.52 -7.66 -18.99
C GLY A 24 15.16 -8.17 -19.43
N LYS A 25 14.80 -9.42 -19.15
CA LYS A 25 13.47 -9.98 -19.45
C LYS A 25 12.50 -9.76 -18.29
N SER A 26 11.28 -9.34 -18.59
CA SER A 26 10.18 -9.32 -17.61
C SER A 26 9.70 -10.75 -17.39
N VAL A 27 9.48 -11.11 -16.12
CA VAL A 27 8.97 -12.42 -15.72
C VAL A 27 7.92 -12.27 -14.63
N ARG A 28 6.96 -13.19 -14.61
CA ARG A 28 5.97 -13.34 -13.54
C ARG A 28 6.30 -14.57 -12.72
N LEU A 29 6.55 -14.39 -11.42
CA LEU A 29 6.94 -15.50 -10.54
C LEU A 29 5.70 -16.24 -10.05
N ILE A 30 5.58 -17.51 -10.44
CA ILE A 30 4.55 -18.44 -10.01
C ILE A 30 5.14 -19.37 -8.95
N PRO A 31 4.46 -19.60 -7.82
CA PRO A 31 4.97 -20.50 -6.80
C PRO A 31 4.94 -21.96 -7.28
N TYR A 32 5.97 -22.74 -6.93
CA TYR A 32 5.98 -24.18 -7.18
C TYR A 32 5.09 -24.92 -6.17
N ASN A 33 4.18 -25.78 -6.66
CA ASN A 33 3.28 -26.61 -5.85
C ASN A 33 2.44 -25.84 -4.80
N ALA A 34 2.13 -24.58 -5.04
CA ALA A 34 1.21 -23.81 -4.22
C ALA A 34 0.21 -23.08 -5.11
N ASP A 35 -1.02 -22.89 -4.62
CA ASP A 35 -1.99 -22.07 -5.31
C ASP A 35 -1.52 -20.61 -5.26
N PRO A 36 -1.33 -19.93 -6.40
CA PRO A 36 -1.00 -18.51 -6.43
C PRO A 36 -2.03 -17.62 -5.72
N HIS A 37 -3.25 -18.12 -5.49
CA HIS A 37 -4.32 -17.48 -4.74
C HIS A 37 -4.31 -17.77 -3.23
N ASP A 38 -3.46 -18.67 -2.72
CA ASP A 38 -3.44 -19.07 -1.31
C ASP A 38 -2.17 -18.62 -0.57
N GLY A 39 -2.03 -17.30 -0.40
CA GLY A 39 -0.98 -16.72 0.44
C GLY A 39 0.46 -16.85 -0.08
N ALA A 40 0.67 -17.52 -1.21
CA ALA A 40 1.97 -17.67 -1.84
C ALA A 40 2.54 -16.33 -2.33
N ASN A 41 3.87 -16.28 -2.43
CA ASN A 41 4.66 -15.14 -2.93
C ASN A 41 4.56 -13.83 -2.12
N ARG A 42 4.10 -13.88 -0.87
CA ARG A 42 4.01 -12.67 -0.02
C ARG A 42 5.36 -12.15 0.46
N GLU A 43 6.40 -12.98 0.45
CA GLU A 43 7.75 -12.67 0.93
C GLU A 43 8.57 -11.76 0.02
N TYR A 44 8.13 -11.56 -1.23
CA TYR A 44 8.81 -10.68 -2.17
C TYR A 44 8.39 -9.22 -1.93
N GLU A 45 9.35 -8.31 -1.88
CA GLU A 45 9.10 -6.87 -1.87
C GLU A 45 9.70 -6.19 -3.10
N VAL A 46 9.07 -5.10 -3.55
CA VAL A 46 9.60 -4.29 -4.65
C VAL A 46 10.95 -3.72 -4.25
N GLY A 47 11.94 -3.81 -5.15
CA GLY A 47 13.33 -3.46 -4.86
C GLY A 47 14.18 -4.63 -4.35
N ASP A 48 13.58 -5.78 -4.01
CA ASP A 48 14.37 -6.95 -3.65
C ASP A 48 15.12 -7.54 -4.84
N ILE A 49 16.33 -7.99 -4.60
CA ILE A 49 17.10 -8.84 -5.51
C ILE A 49 17.13 -10.26 -4.96
N TRP A 50 16.67 -11.20 -5.76
CA TRP A 50 16.60 -12.62 -5.41
C TRP A 50 17.42 -13.46 -6.37
N GLU A 51 18.08 -14.47 -5.83
CA GLU A 51 18.58 -15.59 -6.62
C GLU A 51 17.53 -16.70 -6.63
N ILE A 52 17.10 -17.11 -7.83
CA ILE A 52 16.05 -18.12 -8.00
C ILE A 52 16.48 -19.25 -8.93
N THR A 53 15.93 -20.44 -8.68
CA THR A 53 15.87 -21.56 -9.64
C THR A 53 14.43 -21.67 -10.10
N ALA A 54 14.19 -21.51 -11.40
CA ALA A 54 12.85 -21.46 -11.97
C ALA A 54 12.82 -22.06 -13.37
N GLU A 55 11.66 -22.56 -13.78
CA GLU A 55 11.40 -23.12 -15.11
C GLU A 55 10.23 -22.38 -15.78
N PRO A 56 10.25 -22.18 -17.10
CA PRO A 56 9.11 -21.60 -17.81
C PRO A 56 7.85 -22.45 -17.65
N VAL A 57 6.69 -21.81 -17.50
CA VAL A 57 5.42 -22.54 -17.59
C VAL A 57 5.29 -23.15 -19.00
N PRO A 58 4.87 -24.42 -19.14
CA PRO A 58 4.71 -25.05 -20.44
C PRO A 58 3.80 -24.24 -21.38
N ALA A 59 4.14 -24.20 -22.67
CA ALA A 59 3.39 -23.41 -23.66
C ALA A 59 1.90 -23.78 -23.74
N SER A 60 1.54 -25.01 -23.41
CA SER A 60 0.15 -25.49 -23.33
C SER A 60 -0.67 -24.90 -22.17
N GLU A 61 0.00 -24.38 -21.14
CA GLU A 61 -0.61 -23.84 -19.92
C GLU A 61 -0.52 -22.30 -19.86
N LEU A 62 0.23 -21.68 -20.77
CA LEU A 62 0.31 -20.22 -20.86
C LEU A 62 -1.01 -19.65 -21.35
N ILE A 63 -1.45 -18.58 -20.68
CA ILE A 63 -2.66 -17.83 -21.04
C ILE A 63 -2.23 -16.44 -21.51
N PRO A 64 -2.22 -16.19 -22.83
CA PRO A 64 -1.91 -14.87 -23.37
C PRO A 64 -2.78 -13.76 -22.75
N PRO A 65 -2.29 -12.50 -22.67
CA PRO A 65 -0.99 -12.04 -23.18
C PRO A 65 0.19 -12.38 -22.25
N HIS A 66 -0.06 -13.02 -21.10
CA HIS A 66 0.96 -13.31 -20.09
C HIS A 66 1.75 -14.58 -20.43
N ASN A 67 2.77 -14.41 -21.26
CA ASN A 67 3.62 -15.50 -21.74
C ASN A 67 4.94 -15.61 -20.95
N GLU A 68 5.11 -14.76 -19.93
CA GLU A 68 6.33 -14.62 -19.13
C GLU A 68 6.27 -15.33 -17.76
N ASN A 69 5.31 -16.22 -17.55
CA ASN A 69 5.17 -16.94 -16.29
C ASN A 69 6.29 -17.97 -16.12
N ILE A 70 6.98 -17.92 -14.97
CA ILE A 70 7.99 -18.90 -14.57
C ILE A 70 7.64 -19.48 -13.21
N VAL A 71 7.81 -20.79 -13.05
CA VAL A 71 7.57 -21.50 -11.79
C VAL A 71 8.84 -21.51 -10.97
N VAL A 72 8.79 -20.95 -9.75
CA VAL A 72 9.95 -20.80 -8.87
C VAL A 72 10.06 -21.99 -7.92
N HIS A 73 11.11 -22.80 -8.08
CA HIS A 73 11.38 -23.98 -7.25
C HIS A 73 12.25 -23.69 -6.02
N LYS A 74 13.26 -22.83 -6.18
CA LYS A 74 14.16 -22.41 -5.09
C LYS A 74 14.37 -20.91 -5.18
N LYS A 75 14.53 -20.27 -4.02
CA LYS A 75 14.71 -18.82 -3.92
C LYS A 75 15.50 -18.45 -2.67
N GLN A 76 16.38 -17.47 -2.83
CA GLN A 76 17.16 -16.89 -1.75
C GLN A 76 17.24 -15.37 -1.98
N ARG A 77 16.82 -14.59 -0.99
CA ARG A 77 16.95 -13.14 -1.04
C ARG A 77 18.42 -12.77 -0.85
N LEU A 78 18.95 -11.95 -1.75
CA LEU A 78 20.33 -11.47 -1.68
C LEU A 78 20.40 -10.16 -0.90
N HIS A 79 19.71 -9.11 -1.38
CA HIS A 79 19.55 -7.84 -0.66
C HIS A 79 18.35 -7.06 -1.23
N THR A 80 17.98 -5.96 -0.56
CA THR A 80 16.94 -5.02 -1.01
C THR A 80 17.58 -3.67 -1.35
N THR A 81 17.34 -3.17 -2.55
CA THR A 81 17.72 -1.80 -2.95
C THR A 81 16.84 -0.82 -2.21
N LYS A 82 17.44 -0.01 -1.32
CA LYS A 82 16.69 0.86 -0.38
C LYS A 82 16.39 2.25 -0.94
N ASP A 83 17.13 2.68 -1.96
CA ASP A 83 16.94 4.00 -2.60
C ASP A 83 16.11 3.83 -3.89
N THR A 84 15.05 4.63 -4.02
CA THR A 84 14.22 4.68 -5.23
C THR A 84 15.03 5.05 -6.46
N LYS A 85 16.03 5.93 -6.34
CA LYS A 85 16.92 6.32 -7.42
C LYS A 85 17.79 5.15 -7.89
N ASP A 86 18.32 4.36 -6.95
CA ASP A 86 19.07 3.15 -7.27
C ASP A 86 18.18 2.10 -7.95
N LEU A 87 16.91 2.00 -7.53
CA LEU A 87 15.93 1.10 -8.14
C LEU A 87 15.55 1.54 -9.56
N VAL A 88 15.22 2.82 -9.76
CA VAL A 88 14.91 3.40 -11.08
C VAL A 88 16.09 3.19 -12.03
N SER A 89 17.31 3.53 -11.60
CA SER A 89 18.53 3.34 -12.40
C SER A 89 18.73 1.87 -12.79
N ALA A 90 18.49 0.95 -11.85
CA ALA A 90 18.59 -0.48 -12.13
C ALA A 90 17.52 -0.97 -13.11
N ILE A 91 16.28 -0.48 -13.00
CA ILE A 91 15.20 -0.79 -13.93
C ILE A 91 15.55 -0.29 -15.33
N GLU A 92 15.99 0.96 -15.47
CA GLU A 92 16.35 1.55 -16.76
C GLU A 92 17.52 0.84 -17.44
N LEU A 93 18.50 0.40 -16.66
CA LEU A 93 19.63 -0.37 -17.17
C LEU A 93 19.21 -1.76 -17.67
N LEU A 94 18.36 -2.45 -16.91
CA LEU A 94 17.95 -3.83 -17.23
C LEU A 94 16.85 -3.88 -18.29
N MET A 95 15.87 -2.98 -18.21
CA MET A 95 14.72 -2.91 -19.10
C MET A 95 14.41 -1.43 -19.40
N PRO A 96 15.10 -0.84 -20.39
CA PRO A 96 14.93 0.56 -20.75
C PRO A 96 13.45 0.91 -21.02
N PRO A 97 12.92 1.99 -20.42
CA PRO A 97 11.54 2.38 -20.63
C PRO A 97 11.31 2.84 -22.08
N LYS A 98 10.09 2.65 -22.56
CA LYS A 98 9.61 3.38 -23.74
C LYS A 98 9.42 4.84 -23.35
N VAL A 99 9.67 5.77 -24.26
CA VAL A 99 9.58 7.21 -23.98
C VAL A 99 8.64 7.85 -24.99
N GLY A 100 7.79 8.77 -24.53
CA GLY A 100 6.90 9.53 -25.40
C GLY A 100 5.47 8.99 -25.44
N HIS A 101 4.87 9.04 -26.63
CA HIS A 101 3.45 8.73 -26.82
C HIS A 101 3.12 7.25 -26.46
N PRO A 102 1.92 6.95 -25.90
CA PRO A 102 1.48 5.58 -25.61
C PRO A 102 1.55 4.57 -26.75
N ARG A 103 1.64 5.03 -28.00
CA ARG A 103 1.77 4.18 -29.20
C ARG A 103 3.13 3.47 -29.27
N GLU A 104 4.13 3.97 -28.55
CA GLU A 104 5.45 3.33 -28.46
C GLU A 104 5.42 2.05 -27.60
N LEU A 105 4.32 1.81 -26.87
CA LEU A 105 4.14 0.61 -26.05
C LEU A 105 3.66 -0.58 -26.88
N TYR A 106 4.10 -1.78 -26.48
CA TYR A 106 3.69 -3.06 -27.08
C TYR A 106 3.86 -3.10 -28.59
N ASP A 107 4.99 -2.57 -29.06
CA ASP A 107 5.41 -2.61 -30.46
C ASP A 107 4.37 -2.00 -31.43
N GLY A 108 3.63 -0.98 -30.95
CA GLY A 108 2.62 -0.28 -31.75
C GLY A 108 1.27 -0.99 -31.87
N LEU A 109 1.07 -2.10 -31.16
CA LEU A 109 -0.17 -2.89 -31.25
C LEU A 109 -1.36 -2.25 -30.52
N LEU A 110 -1.13 -1.22 -29.70
CA LEU A 110 -2.20 -0.53 -28.97
C LEU A 110 -3.11 0.27 -29.90
N GLN A 111 -4.41 0.02 -29.76
CA GLN A 111 -5.50 0.69 -30.43
C GLN A 111 -6.30 1.50 -29.42
N ASN A 112 -6.90 2.60 -29.89
CA ASN A 112 -7.82 3.41 -29.11
C ASN A 112 -9.12 3.63 -29.88
N ILE A 113 -10.20 3.79 -29.14
CA ILE A 113 -11.45 4.41 -29.61
C ILE A 113 -11.41 5.85 -29.08
N GLU A 114 -11.96 6.86 -29.74
CA GLU A 114 -11.96 8.25 -29.21
C GLU A 114 -12.37 8.28 -27.71
N ASN A 115 -11.54 8.91 -26.87
CA ASN A 115 -11.69 8.97 -25.40
C ASN A 115 -11.80 7.59 -24.71
N GLY A 116 -11.30 6.55 -25.36
CA GLY A 116 -11.44 5.16 -24.97
C GLY A 116 -10.26 4.63 -24.15
N ARG A 117 -10.36 3.34 -23.82
CA ARG A 117 -9.27 2.60 -23.18
C ARG A 117 -8.35 2.03 -24.25
N LEU A 118 -7.05 2.18 -24.02
CA LEU A 118 -6.04 1.54 -24.86
C LEU A 118 -6.15 0.02 -24.75
N HIS A 119 -6.20 -0.65 -25.90
CA HIS A 119 -6.36 -2.10 -25.97
C HIS A 119 -5.65 -2.69 -27.19
N ILE A 120 -5.33 -3.98 -27.13
CA ILE A 120 -4.92 -4.78 -28.27
C ILE A 120 -6.09 -5.71 -28.60
N ALA A 121 -6.49 -5.74 -29.87
CA ALA A 121 -7.47 -6.70 -30.38
C ALA A 121 -6.78 -8.04 -30.65
N LYS A 122 -7.44 -9.16 -30.37
CA LYS A 122 -6.84 -10.50 -30.49
C LYS A 122 -6.31 -10.80 -31.90
N GLN A 123 -6.99 -10.30 -32.94
CA GLN A 123 -6.60 -10.43 -34.34
C GLN A 123 -5.31 -9.67 -34.70
N SER A 124 -4.95 -8.65 -33.91
CA SER A 124 -3.72 -7.87 -34.11
C SER A 124 -2.47 -8.59 -33.64
N GLY A 125 -2.63 -9.78 -33.05
CA GLY A 125 -1.53 -10.62 -32.60
C GLY A 125 -1.34 -10.60 -31.09
N ILE A 126 -0.32 -11.33 -30.65
CA ILE A 126 0.07 -11.45 -29.25
C ILE A 126 1.37 -10.66 -29.07
N PRO A 127 1.42 -9.68 -28.15
CA PRO A 127 2.63 -8.93 -27.90
C PRO A 127 3.74 -9.84 -27.33
N SER A 128 4.98 -9.46 -27.58
CA SER A 128 6.17 -10.22 -27.16
C SER A 128 6.38 -10.22 -25.62
N TYR A 129 5.74 -9.28 -24.93
CA TYR A 129 5.72 -9.13 -23.47
C TYR A 129 4.38 -8.54 -23.02
N SER A 130 3.95 -8.86 -21.80
CA SER A 130 2.72 -8.27 -21.23
C SER A 130 2.99 -7.13 -20.26
N THR A 131 4.24 -6.92 -19.85
CA THR A 131 4.66 -5.88 -18.91
C THR A 131 5.86 -5.12 -19.48
N THR A 132 5.87 -3.79 -19.33
CA THR A 132 6.98 -2.90 -19.74
C THR A 132 7.03 -1.66 -18.84
N PHE A 133 8.08 -0.86 -19.00
CA PHE A 133 8.17 0.47 -18.41
C PHE A 133 7.98 1.57 -19.46
N TRP A 134 7.50 2.73 -19.00
CA TRP A 134 7.14 3.87 -19.84
C TRP A 134 7.44 5.19 -19.13
N ARG A 135 8.07 6.15 -19.82
CA ARG A 135 8.12 7.56 -19.42
C ARG A 135 7.24 8.35 -20.38
N ALA A 136 6.11 8.83 -19.87
CA ALA A 136 5.16 9.62 -20.65
C ALA A 136 5.75 11.01 -20.91
N ASP A 137 5.65 11.52 -22.14
CA ASP A 137 6.02 12.90 -22.49
C ASP A 137 5.04 13.96 -21.96
N GLN A 138 3.90 13.53 -21.42
CA GLN A 138 2.85 14.39 -20.87
C GLN A 138 2.44 13.87 -19.49
N PRO A 139 1.99 14.77 -18.58
CA PRO A 139 1.44 14.34 -17.31
C PRO A 139 0.14 13.55 -17.52
N LEU A 140 -0.14 12.61 -16.63
CA LEU A 140 -1.40 11.87 -16.61
C LEU A 140 -2.29 12.35 -15.47
N THR A 141 -3.55 12.64 -15.76
CA THR A 141 -4.50 13.11 -14.75
C THR A 141 -5.47 11.99 -14.35
N LEU A 142 -5.80 11.94 -13.06
CA LEU A 142 -6.76 10.98 -12.53
C LEU A 142 -8.18 11.37 -12.94
N ASP A 143 -8.86 10.48 -13.65
CA ASP A 143 -10.28 10.55 -13.98
C ASP A 143 -11.06 9.64 -13.01
N ILE A 144 -11.86 10.27 -12.13
CA ILE A 144 -12.63 9.63 -11.06
C ILE A 144 -14.08 9.37 -11.48
N GLU A 145 -14.49 9.67 -12.72
CA GLU A 145 -15.91 9.56 -13.13
C GLU A 145 -16.49 8.13 -13.08
N LYS A 146 -15.67 7.08 -12.86
CA LYS A 146 -16.09 5.68 -12.94
C LYS A 146 -15.55 4.85 -11.76
N GLN A 147 -16.25 3.77 -11.39
CA GLN A 147 -15.98 2.85 -10.26
C GLN A 147 -14.54 2.27 -10.15
N LYS A 148 -13.64 2.52 -11.10
CA LYS A 148 -12.21 2.15 -11.04
C LYS A 148 -11.36 3.36 -11.47
N PRO A 149 -10.29 3.70 -10.72
CA PRO A 149 -9.41 4.81 -11.03
C PRO A 149 -8.79 4.66 -12.43
N ARG A 150 -8.76 5.78 -13.18
CA ARG A 150 -8.19 5.81 -14.52
C ARG A 150 -7.28 7.00 -14.67
N TYR A 151 -6.23 6.83 -15.45
CA TYR A 151 -5.35 7.90 -15.84
C TYR A 151 -5.62 8.30 -17.26
N PHE A 152 -5.93 9.57 -17.46
CA PHE A 152 -6.11 10.19 -18.75
C PHE A 152 -4.76 10.72 -19.25
N TYR A 153 -4.42 10.32 -20.47
CA TYR A 153 -3.30 10.86 -21.22
C TYR A 153 -3.84 11.75 -22.35
N PRO A 154 -3.49 13.05 -22.36
CA PRO A 154 -4.00 13.98 -23.36
C PRO A 154 -3.36 13.74 -24.74
N THR A 155 -4.14 13.88 -25.81
CA THR A 155 -3.64 13.90 -27.20
C THR A 155 -4.37 15.00 -27.97
N GLU A 156 -3.86 15.40 -29.12
CA GLU A 156 -4.51 16.38 -30.02
C GLU A 156 -5.95 15.99 -30.40
N ASN A 157 -6.30 14.69 -30.39
CA ASN A 157 -7.60 14.16 -30.80
C ASN A 157 -8.43 13.62 -29.61
N GLY A 158 -8.41 14.27 -28.44
CA GLY A 158 -9.28 13.94 -27.31
C GLY A 158 -8.69 13.00 -26.25
N GLY A 159 -7.58 12.31 -26.55
CA GLY A 159 -6.79 11.59 -25.56
C GLY A 159 -7.15 10.11 -25.40
N CYS A 160 -6.56 9.47 -24.41
CA CYS A 160 -6.79 8.07 -24.11
C CYS A 160 -6.70 7.79 -22.61
N THR A 161 -7.27 6.67 -22.18
CA THR A 161 -7.28 6.29 -20.76
C THR A 161 -6.58 4.96 -20.50
N PHE A 162 -5.85 4.92 -19.39
CA PHE A 162 -5.34 3.71 -18.78
C PHE A 162 -6.17 3.38 -17.54
N THR A 163 -6.53 2.11 -17.35
CA THR A 163 -7.05 1.69 -16.05
C THR A 163 -5.89 1.56 -15.08
N PHE A 164 -6.06 2.04 -13.85
CA PHE A 164 -5.09 1.77 -12.80
C PHE A 164 -5.39 0.40 -12.15
N GLY A 165 -4.39 -0.47 -12.13
CA GLY A 165 -4.45 -1.82 -11.56
C GLY A 165 -3.33 -2.11 -10.55
N GLY A 166 -2.60 -1.07 -10.12
CA GLY A 166 -1.52 -1.17 -9.13
C GLY A 166 -2.01 -1.11 -7.68
N PHE A 167 -1.06 -1.18 -6.74
CA PHE A 167 -1.31 -1.09 -5.30
C PHE A 167 -1.06 0.29 -4.68
N GLN A 168 -0.34 1.14 -5.39
CA GLN A 168 0.01 2.47 -4.92
C GLN A 168 -1.25 3.35 -4.88
N GLU A 169 -1.29 4.31 -3.97
CA GLU A 169 -2.42 5.24 -3.89
C GLU A 169 -2.47 6.11 -5.15
N PRO A 170 -3.58 6.15 -5.90
CA PRO A 170 -3.68 6.96 -7.11
C PRO A 170 -3.32 8.43 -6.87
N LEU A 171 -2.26 8.90 -7.51
CA LEU A 171 -1.94 10.33 -7.59
C LEU A 171 -2.98 11.06 -8.42
N GLU A 172 -3.38 12.26 -8.01
CA GLU A 172 -4.27 13.13 -8.81
C GLU A 172 -3.65 13.46 -10.16
N THR A 173 -2.34 13.71 -10.18
CA THR A 173 -1.55 13.86 -11.41
C THR A 173 -0.26 13.08 -11.26
N ILE A 174 0.04 12.23 -12.24
CA ILE A 174 1.37 11.65 -12.38
C ILE A 174 2.19 12.61 -13.26
N PRO A 175 3.31 13.16 -12.76
CA PRO A 175 4.14 14.08 -13.54
C PRO A 175 4.62 13.46 -14.85
N ALA A 176 4.80 14.29 -15.87
CA ALA A 176 5.50 13.89 -17.08
C ALA A 176 6.89 13.33 -16.74
N ASP A 177 7.40 12.48 -17.60
CA ASP A 177 8.68 11.79 -17.45
C ASP A 177 8.77 10.82 -16.27
N THR A 178 7.75 10.70 -15.39
CA THR A 178 7.74 9.68 -14.32
C THR A 178 7.92 8.28 -14.91
N LEU A 179 8.77 7.45 -14.29
CA LEU A 179 8.90 6.05 -14.68
C LEU A 179 7.64 5.28 -14.27
N LEU A 180 6.84 4.87 -15.25
CA LEU A 180 5.61 4.10 -15.08
C LEU A 180 5.86 2.63 -15.38
N ARG A 181 5.20 1.75 -14.63
CA ARG A 181 5.06 0.33 -14.99
C ARG A 181 3.71 0.09 -15.66
N VAL A 182 3.73 -0.36 -16.91
CA VAL A 182 2.53 -0.67 -17.69
C VAL A 182 2.40 -2.18 -17.87
N SER A 183 1.18 -2.70 -17.75
CA SER A 183 0.87 -4.12 -17.98
C SER A 183 -0.41 -4.32 -18.78
N LEU A 184 -0.56 -5.46 -19.45
CA LEU A 184 -1.78 -5.87 -20.13
C LEU A 184 -2.67 -6.71 -19.21
N ALA A 185 -3.98 -6.46 -19.25
CA ALA A 185 -4.96 -7.34 -18.63
C ALA A 185 -5.14 -8.65 -19.43
N HIS A 186 -5.74 -9.66 -18.81
CA HIS A 186 -6.21 -10.85 -19.54
C HIS A 186 -7.20 -10.47 -20.65
N TRP A 187 -7.26 -11.32 -21.68
CA TRP A 187 -8.25 -11.20 -22.75
C TRP A 187 -9.68 -11.18 -22.19
N TRP A 188 -10.39 -10.11 -22.47
CA TRP A 188 -11.74 -9.87 -21.98
C TRP A 188 -12.67 -9.46 -23.12
N HIS A 189 -13.94 -9.84 -23.03
CA HIS A 189 -15.02 -9.32 -23.85
C HIS A 189 -16.27 -9.16 -22.95
N PRO A 190 -17.22 -8.29 -23.32
CA PRO A 190 -18.49 -8.19 -22.59
C PRO A 190 -19.27 -9.50 -22.67
N GLU A 191 -19.81 -9.97 -21.54
CA GLU A 191 -20.64 -11.19 -21.48
C GLU A 191 -21.92 -11.04 -22.30
N ASP A 192 -22.52 -9.85 -22.28
CA ASP A 192 -23.76 -9.53 -23.01
C ASP A 192 -23.56 -9.32 -24.52
N LYS A 193 -22.31 -9.36 -25.00
CA LYS A 193 -21.94 -9.17 -26.42
C LYS A 193 -20.83 -10.13 -26.83
N PRO A 194 -21.09 -11.44 -26.93
CA PRO A 194 -20.09 -12.45 -27.30
C PRO A 194 -19.52 -12.26 -28.72
N GLU A 195 -20.21 -11.51 -29.58
CA GLU A 195 -19.76 -11.11 -30.90
C GLU A 195 -18.64 -10.04 -30.86
N VAL A 196 -18.49 -9.34 -29.74
CA VAL A 196 -17.41 -8.38 -29.55
C VAL A 196 -16.11 -9.15 -29.35
N GLU A 197 -15.15 -8.86 -30.23
CA GLU A 197 -13.83 -9.47 -30.19
C GLU A 197 -13.16 -9.30 -28.81
N LYS A 198 -12.46 -10.34 -28.36
CA LYS A 198 -11.65 -10.29 -27.15
C LYS A 198 -10.55 -9.23 -27.29
N ARG A 199 -10.41 -8.43 -26.24
CA ARG A 199 -9.41 -7.36 -26.14
C ARG A 199 -8.62 -7.52 -24.84
N CYS A 200 -7.32 -7.26 -24.88
CA CYS A 200 -6.54 -7.04 -23.68
C CYS A 200 -6.26 -5.54 -23.53
N TYR A 201 -6.53 -4.99 -22.36
CA TYR A 201 -6.42 -3.55 -22.12
C TYR A 201 -5.07 -3.23 -21.47
N ALA A 202 -4.46 -2.12 -21.88
CA ALA A 202 -3.29 -1.58 -21.22
C ALA A 202 -3.69 -0.91 -19.89
N GLN A 203 -2.87 -1.13 -18.87
CA GLN A 203 -3.12 -0.68 -17.51
C GLN A 203 -1.84 -0.11 -16.90
N ILE A 204 -1.98 0.96 -16.14
CA ILE A 204 -0.90 1.41 -15.25
C ILE A 204 -0.95 0.52 -14.01
N SER A 205 0.19 -0.09 -13.71
CA SER A 205 0.33 -1.07 -12.63
C SER A 205 1.27 -0.60 -11.51
N GLY A 206 1.89 0.56 -11.69
CA GLY A 206 2.70 1.25 -10.69
C GLY A 206 3.52 2.39 -11.30
N TRP A 207 4.23 3.14 -10.46
CA TRP A 207 5.13 4.23 -10.84
C TRP A 207 6.25 4.42 -9.83
N PHE A 208 7.33 5.08 -10.26
CA PHE A 208 8.48 5.42 -9.44
C PHE A 208 8.71 6.93 -9.57
N LEU A 209 8.36 7.67 -8.51
CA LEU A 209 8.59 9.11 -8.46
C LEU A 209 10.06 9.35 -8.13
N GLU A 210 10.74 10.15 -8.95
CA GLU A 210 12.02 10.74 -8.55
C GLU A 210 11.71 11.79 -7.49
N GLU A 211 12.27 11.63 -6.30
CA GLU A 211 12.20 12.70 -5.30
C GLU A 211 12.83 13.96 -5.90
N GLU A 212 12.04 15.02 -6.07
CA GLU A 212 12.54 16.30 -6.59
C GLU A 212 13.73 16.76 -5.75
N MET A 213 14.73 17.30 -6.45
CA MET A 213 15.96 17.87 -5.92
C MET A 213 15.71 18.67 -4.64
N GLN A 214 16.05 18.08 -3.49
CA GLN A 214 16.06 18.79 -2.22
C GLN A 214 17.10 19.93 -2.31
N GLU A 215 16.64 21.17 -2.13
CA GLU A 215 17.49 22.23 -1.60
C GLU A 215 18.11 21.71 -0.29
N GLU A 216 19.42 21.48 -0.35
CA GLU A 216 20.37 21.24 0.75
C GLU A 216 19.78 20.80 2.10
N GLN A 217 19.46 19.52 2.24
CA GLN A 217 19.50 18.89 3.56
C GLN A 217 20.92 18.39 3.84
N LYS A 218 21.64 19.17 4.67
CA LYS A 218 22.91 18.80 5.29
C LYS A 218 22.84 17.38 5.88
N PRO A 219 23.94 16.60 5.85
CA PRO A 219 23.92 15.21 6.29
C PRO A 219 23.52 15.13 7.77
N PHE A 220 22.40 14.45 8.04
CA PHE A 220 21.97 14.13 9.39
C PHE A 220 22.98 13.17 10.00
N ARG A 221 23.69 13.63 11.04
CA ARG A 221 24.53 12.77 11.88
C ARG A 221 23.65 11.67 12.48
N GLU A 222 24.14 10.43 12.43
CA GLU A 222 23.72 9.38 13.34
C GLU A 222 24.06 9.80 14.78
N GLU A 223 23.20 10.60 15.40
CA GLU A 223 23.11 10.62 16.85
C GLU A 223 22.02 9.64 17.25
N LYS A 224 22.44 8.56 17.92
CA LYS A 224 21.55 7.72 18.72
C LYS A 224 20.77 8.64 19.66
N LEU A 225 19.50 8.89 19.36
CA LEU A 225 18.60 9.54 20.31
C LEU A 225 18.49 8.65 21.56
N PRO A 226 18.64 9.24 22.77
CA PRO A 226 18.60 8.49 24.01
C PRO A 226 17.19 7.90 24.25
N PRO A 227 17.07 6.81 25.02
CA PRO A 227 15.77 6.20 25.26
C PRO A 227 14.92 7.09 26.18
N SER A 228 13.66 7.27 25.76
CA SER A 228 12.53 7.79 26.55
C SER A 228 12.71 9.19 27.15
N GLN A 229 12.41 10.22 26.36
CA GLN A 229 11.95 11.49 26.91
C GLN A 229 10.43 11.49 26.94
N THR A 230 9.85 11.52 28.13
CA THR A 230 8.49 11.99 28.36
C THR A 230 8.46 13.44 27.90
N LEU A 231 7.84 13.71 26.75
CA LEU A 231 7.76 15.06 26.21
C LEU A 231 6.82 15.89 27.10
N THR A 232 7.38 16.76 27.94
CA THR A 232 6.67 17.84 28.66
C THR A 232 6.22 18.96 27.71
N GLN A 233 5.80 18.61 26.50
CA GLN A 233 5.35 19.53 25.46
C GLN A 233 3.84 19.70 25.55
N SER A 234 3.37 20.94 25.38
CA SER A 234 1.94 21.21 25.26
C SER A 234 1.37 20.56 24.00
N PRO A 235 0.07 20.20 23.97
CA PRO A 235 -0.56 19.65 22.77
C PRO A 235 -0.38 20.55 21.52
N LEU A 236 -0.36 21.87 21.70
CA LEU A 236 -0.16 22.82 20.60
C LEU A 236 1.27 22.74 20.03
N GLU A 237 2.29 22.60 20.88
CA GLU A 237 3.68 22.44 20.42
C GLU A 237 3.87 21.15 19.63
N ILE A 238 3.23 20.05 20.05
CA ILE A 238 3.27 18.79 19.30
C ILE A 238 2.55 18.94 17.96
N LEU A 239 1.40 19.62 17.95
CA LEU A 239 0.65 19.91 16.73
C LEU A 239 1.53 20.64 15.69
N GLN A 240 2.22 21.69 16.13
CA GLN A 240 3.05 22.53 15.27
C GLN A 240 4.33 21.79 14.83
N ASN A 241 5.07 21.22 15.78
CA ASN A 241 6.40 20.66 15.50
C ASN A 241 6.36 19.29 14.83
N VAL A 242 5.35 18.47 15.12
CA VAL A 242 5.26 17.09 14.61
C VAL A 242 4.27 16.98 13.47
N PHE A 243 3.11 17.60 13.58
CA PHE A 243 2.05 17.49 12.58
C PHE A 243 2.04 18.65 11.56
N GLY A 244 2.79 19.74 11.81
CA GLY A 244 2.93 20.86 10.88
C GLY A 244 1.66 21.72 10.75
N HIS A 245 0.79 21.71 11.76
CA HIS A 245 -0.42 22.53 11.78
C HIS A 245 -0.28 23.69 12.77
N GLU A 246 -0.63 24.90 12.35
CA GLU A 246 -0.50 26.10 13.18
C GLU A 246 -1.51 26.12 14.34
N GLU A 247 -2.74 25.67 14.06
CA GLU A 247 -3.87 25.71 14.99
C GLU A 247 -4.72 24.43 14.91
N PHE A 248 -5.42 24.12 16.00
CA PHE A 248 -6.39 23.04 16.03
C PHE A 248 -7.63 23.39 15.20
N ARG A 249 -8.16 22.41 14.47
CA ARG A 249 -9.50 22.54 13.88
C ARG A 249 -10.57 22.54 14.98
N PRO A 250 -11.80 23.01 14.69
CA PRO A 250 -12.87 23.03 15.68
C PRO A 250 -13.03 21.68 16.41
N PHE A 251 -13.24 21.76 17.73
CA PHE A 251 -13.38 20.63 18.66
C PHE A 251 -12.14 19.77 18.91
N GLN A 252 -11.12 19.77 18.05
CA GLN A 252 -9.94 18.89 18.22
C GLN A 252 -9.22 19.15 19.55
N GLU A 253 -8.98 20.41 19.91
CA GLU A 253 -8.28 20.75 21.13
C GLU A 253 -9.05 20.29 22.39
N GLU A 254 -10.37 20.49 22.40
CA GLU A 254 -11.24 20.06 23.49
C GLU A 254 -11.24 18.54 23.64
N ILE A 255 -11.37 17.82 22.52
CA ILE A 255 -11.32 16.36 22.47
C ILE A 255 -9.97 15.86 23.02
N ILE A 256 -8.86 16.41 22.53
CA ILE A 256 -7.51 16.03 22.94
C ILE A 256 -7.31 16.28 24.44
N LYS A 257 -7.70 17.46 24.95
CA LYS A 257 -7.63 17.78 26.38
C LYS A 257 -8.49 16.84 27.23
N HIS A 258 -9.63 16.38 26.72
CA HIS A 258 -10.49 15.42 27.41
C HIS A 258 -9.84 14.03 27.47
N ILE A 259 -9.28 13.56 26.36
CA ILE A 259 -8.56 12.28 26.27
C ILE A 259 -7.33 12.28 27.19
N LEU A 260 -6.54 13.34 27.20
CA LEU A 260 -5.35 13.48 28.06
C LEU A 260 -5.68 13.50 29.55
N LYS A 261 -6.93 13.80 29.94
CA LYS A 261 -7.41 13.64 31.33
C LYS A 261 -7.82 12.19 31.66
N GLY A 262 -7.57 11.24 30.77
CA GLY A 262 -7.93 9.83 30.93
C GLY A 262 -9.43 9.56 30.81
N LYS A 263 -10.17 10.43 30.11
CA LYS A 263 -11.63 10.28 29.98
C LYS A 263 -12.02 9.71 28.63
N ASP A 264 -12.87 8.69 28.65
CA ASP A 264 -13.43 8.07 27.46
C ASP A 264 -14.24 9.09 26.63
N ALA A 265 -14.27 8.91 25.31
CA ALA A 265 -14.94 9.82 24.39
C ALA A 265 -15.60 9.08 23.22
N LEU A 266 -16.79 9.56 22.82
CA LEU A 266 -17.38 9.29 21.51
C LEU A 266 -17.21 10.55 20.66
N ILE A 267 -16.50 10.42 19.55
CA ILE A 267 -16.14 11.51 18.66
C ILE A 267 -16.88 11.30 17.34
N VAL A 268 -17.77 12.22 17.02
CA VAL A 268 -18.53 12.22 15.77
C VAL A 268 -18.09 13.44 14.96
N LEU A 269 -17.24 13.23 13.97
CA LEU A 269 -16.71 14.29 13.12
C LEU A 269 -16.86 13.91 11.65
N PRO A 270 -17.16 14.86 10.75
CA PRO A 270 -17.23 14.56 9.32
C PRO A 270 -15.89 14.04 8.79
N THR A 271 -15.92 13.31 7.69
CA THR A 271 -14.71 12.90 6.96
C THR A 271 -13.86 14.13 6.63
N GLY A 272 -12.53 13.99 6.79
CA GLY A 272 -11.63 15.13 6.66
C GLY A 272 -11.65 16.09 7.86
N GLY A 273 -12.48 15.89 8.88
CA GLY A 273 -12.51 16.68 10.12
C GLY A 273 -11.28 16.50 11.03
N GLY A 274 -10.33 15.65 10.63
CA GLY A 274 -9.10 15.39 11.39
C GLY A 274 -9.31 14.49 12.62
N LYS A 275 -10.16 13.47 12.49
CA LYS A 275 -10.40 12.45 13.54
C LYS A 275 -9.11 11.79 14.03
N SER A 276 -8.21 11.45 13.11
CA SER A 276 -6.99 10.72 13.44
C SER A 276 -6.09 11.46 14.42
N LEU A 277 -5.98 12.78 14.28
CA LEU A 277 -5.20 13.63 15.18
C LEU A 277 -5.69 13.53 16.64
N CYS A 278 -6.99 13.30 16.85
CA CYS A 278 -7.60 13.24 18.18
C CYS A 278 -7.07 12.07 19.02
N TYR A 279 -6.60 10.97 18.40
CA TYR A 279 -5.94 9.88 19.11
C TYR A 279 -4.43 9.83 18.87
N GLN A 280 -3.93 10.32 17.72
CA GLN A 280 -2.50 10.31 17.40
C GLN A 280 -1.71 11.27 18.29
N LEU A 281 -2.23 12.47 18.53
CA LEU A 281 -1.51 13.45 19.34
C LEU A 281 -1.44 13.02 20.81
N PRO A 282 -2.54 12.61 21.47
CA PRO A 282 -2.45 12.05 22.83
C PRO A 282 -1.50 10.85 22.94
N ALA A 283 -1.40 10.00 21.90
CA ALA A 283 -0.49 8.87 21.90
C ALA A 283 0.99 9.26 22.05
N LEU A 284 1.37 10.46 21.62
CA LEU A 284 2.73 11.00 21.78
C LEU A 284 3.00 11.53 23.19
N ILE A 285 1.94 11.88 23.93
CA ILE A 285 2.02 12.41 25.29
C ILE A 285 1.91 11.28 26.33
N PHE A 286 1.05 10.28 26.08
CA PHE A 286 0.92 9.13 26.97
C PHE A 286 2.23 8.35 27.06
N ASP A 287 2.51 7.73 28.21
CA ASP A 287 3.72 6.93 28.38
C ASP A 287 3.63 5.60 27.62
N GLY A 288 2.45 4.98 27.59
CA GLY A 288 2.24 3.66 27.01
C GLY A 288 1.86 3.62 25.54
N LEU A 289 1.42 2.45 25.11
CA LEU A 289 0.96 2.13 23.77
C LEU A 289 -0.46 2.66 23.54
N THR A 290 -0.69 3.26 22.37
CA THR A 290 -2.03 3.48 21.83
C THR A 290 -2.34 2.39 20.81
N VAL A 291 -3.42 1.64 21.05
CA VAL A 291 -3.92 0.60 20.13
C VAL A 291 -5.07 1.17 19.33
N ILE A 292 -4.95 1.18 18.01
CA ILE A 292 -5.95 1.72 17.08
C ILE A 292 -6.60 0.56 16.34
N VAL A 293 -7.87 0.31 16.62
CA VAL A 293 -8.69 -0.70 15.95
C VAL A 293 -9.35 -0.05 14.75
N SER A 294 -9.06 -0.55 13.54
CA SER A 294 -9.68 -0.03 12.31
C SER A 294 -10.09 -1.18 11.38
N PRO A 295 -11.15 -1.04 10.57
CA PRO A 295 -11.59 -2.09 9.66
C PRO A 295 -10.81 -2.10 8.33
N LEU A 296 -10.07 -1.02 8.05
CA LEU A 296 -9.51 -0.70 6.74
C LEU A 296 -8.01 -0.99 6.71
N LYS A 297 -7.65 -2.22 6.34
CA LYS A 297 -6.25 -2.69 6.27
C LYS A 297 -5.35 -1.78 5.40
N SER A 298 -5.88 -1.25 4.30
CA SER A 298 -5.14 -0.33 3.41
C SER A 298 -4.83 0.98 4.13
N LEU A 299 -5.82 1.58 4.78
CA LEU A 299 -5.66 2.85 5.50
C LEU A 299 -4.67 2.73 6.66
N MET A 300 -4.60 1.59 7.35
CA MET A 300 -3.61 1.37 8.41
C MET A 300 -2.17 1.54 7.93
N HIS A 301 -1.87 1.05 6.73
CA HIS A 301 -0.52 1.15 6.18
C HIS A 301 -0.15 2.61 5.93
N ASP A 302 -1.04 3.35 5.26
CA ASP A 302 -0.82 4.77 4.95
C ASP A 302 -0.67 5.60 6.22
N GLN A 303 -1.50 5.33 7.24
CA GLN A 303 -1.41 5.99 8.54
C GLN A 303 -0.08 5.71 9.22
N VAL A 304 0.41 4.47 9.19
CA VAL A 304 1.71 4.11 9.78
C VAL A 304 2.85 4.77 9.02
N MET A 305 2.86 4.72 7.69
CA MET A 305 3.89 5.36 6.87
C MET A 305 3.95 6.87 7.13
N GLN A 306 2.80 7.53 7.19
CA GLN A 306 2.70 8.95 7.51
C GLN A 306 3.21 9.31 8.91
N LEU A 307 3.02 8.41 9.88
CA LEU A 307 3.55 8.59 11.23
C LEU A 307 5.06 8.36 11.26
N GLU A 308 5.56 7.32 10.60
CA GLU A 308 6.99 7.01 10.52
C GLU A 308 7.79 8.12 9.82
N GLN A 309 7.24 8.72 8.76
CA GLN A 309 7.82 9.89 8.09
C GLN A 309 7.97 11.11 9.02
N ARG A 310 7.11 11.21 10.04
CA ARG A 310 7.18 12.24 11.09
C ARG A 310 8.06 11.82 12.27
N GLY A 311 8.81 10.73 12.13
CA GLY A 311 9.66 10.17 13.20
C GLY A 311 8.87 9.48 14.32
N ILE A 312 7.57 9.23 14.13
CA ILE A 312 6.73 8.59 15.14
C ILE A 312 6.82 7.07 14.98
N ARG A 313 7.14 6.39 16.07
CA ARG A 313 7.23 4.92 16.11
C ARG A 313 5.83 4.29 16.06
N ALA A 314 5.37 3.95 14.87
CA ALA A 314 4.09 3.31 14.63
C ALA A 314 4.28 1.94 13.95
N ALA A 315 3.27 1.07 14.05
CA ALA A 315 3.22 -0.19 13.31
C ALA A 315 1.78 -0.56 13.00
N TYR A 316 1.57 -1.36 11.96
CA TYR A 316 0.29 -2.01 11.70
C TYR A 316 0.43 -3.52 11.93
N PHE A 317 -0.62 -4.17 12.40
CA PHE A 317 -0.64 -5.58 12.75
C PHE A 317 -1.93 -6.23 12.27
N ASN A 318 -1.82 -7.10 11.27
CA ASN A 318 -2.98 -7.72 10.64
C ASN A 318 -2.63 -9.10 10.04
N SER A 319 -3.63 -9.70 9.42
CA SER A 319 -3.53 -11.04 8.83
C SER A 319 -2.70 -11.13 7.53
N SER A 320 -2.29 -10.02 6.92
CA SER A 320 -1.47 -10.05 5.69
C SER A 320 0.02 -10.22 5.97
N LEU A 321 0.48 -9.76 7.14
CA LEU A 321 1.87 -9.92 7.60
C LEU A 321 2.28 -11.39 7.72
N SER A 322 3.53 -11.69 7.38
CA SER A 322 4.18 -12.98 7.62
C SER A 322 4.34 -13.25 9.13
N TYR A 323 4.62 -14.50 9.49
CA TYR A 323 4.85 -14.88 10.88
C TYR A 323 6.05 -14.13 11.50
N SER A 324 7.15 -14.00 10.77
CA SER A 324 8.36 -13.30 11.24
C SER A 324 8.15 -11.81 11.46
N GLU A 325 7.39 -11.14 10.60
CA GLU A 325 7.03 -9.72 10.77
C GLU A 325 6.14 -9.55 12.00
N ARG A 326 5.15 -10.44 12.17
CA ARG A 326 4.29 -10.42 13.35
C ARG A 326 5.07 -10.61 14.64
N GLU A 327 6.00 -11.58 14.68
CA GLU A 327 6.86 -11.76 15.85
C GLU A 327 7.77 -10.54 16.09
N THR A 328 8.30 -9.93 15.04
CA THR A 328 9.13 -8.73 15.15
C THR A 328 8.36 -7.54 15.71
N ILE A 329 7.17 -7.26 15.17
CA ILE A 329 6.30 -6.17 15.65
C ILE A 329 5.89 -6.42 17.09
N MET A 330 5.45 -7.63 17.43
CA MET A 330 5.01 -7.90 18.81
C MET A 330 6.15 -7.85 19.81
N ARG A 331 7.39 -8.24 19.42
CA ARG A 331 8.57 -8.02 20.25
C ARG A 331 8.79 -6.52 20.49
N ARG A 332 8.77 -5.70 19.45
CA ARG A 332 8.89 -4.24 19.55
C ARG A 332 7.79 -3.64 20.44
N VAL A 333 6.56 -4.15 20.35
CA VAL A 333 5.46 -3.77 21.25
C VAL A 333 5.78 -4.08 22.71
N THR A 334 6.24 -5.30 23.01
CA THR A 334 6.60 -5.68 24.38
C THR A 334 7.83 -4.94 24.92
N GLU A 335 8.72 -4.48 24.04
CA GLU A 335 9.90 -3.67 24.38
C GLU A 335 9.57 -2.16 24.51
N SER A 336 8.29 -1.76 24.40
CA SER A 336 7.85 -0.36 24.36
C SER A 336 8.50 0.46 23.24
N ASP A 337 8.87 -0.20 22.14
CA ASP A 337 9.44 0.45 20.96
C ASP A 337 8.37 1.08 20.05
N ILE A 338 7.11 0.68 20.19
CA ILE A 338 6.00 1.19 19.38
C ILE A 338 5.08 2.05 20.23
N LYS A 339 4.75 3.25 19.74
CA LYS A 339 3.80 4.19 20.37
C LYS A 339 2.38 4.04 19.85
N LEU A 340 2.22 3.73 18.56
CA LEU A 340 0.92 3.52 17.93
C LEU A 340 0.89 2.17 17.21
N LEU A 341 -0.06 1.31 17.58
CA LEU A 341 -0.28 0.02 16.93
C LEU A 341 -1.66 0.02 16.27
N TYR A 342 -1.68 0.10 14.94
CA TYR A 342 -2.88 -0.14 14.16
C TYR A 342 -3.15 -1.64 14.06
N ILE A 343 -4.36 -2.07 14.36
CA ILE A 343 -4.71 -3.49 14.37
C ILE A 343 -6.13 -3.71 13.87
N THR A 344 -6.32 -4.78 13.11
CA THR A 344 -7.66 -5.16 12.63
C THR A 344 -8.43 -5.90 13.73
N PRO A 345 -9.75 -5.72 13.86
CA PRO A 345 -10.54 -6.32 14.93
C PRO A 345 -10.37 -7.85 14.98
N GLU A 346 -10.39 -8.54 13.84
CA GLU A 346 -10.25 -10.00 13.76
C GLU A 346 -8.85 -10.51 14.21
N THR A 347 -7.85 -9.64 14.19
CA THR A 347 -6.48 -9.96 14.64
C THR A 347 -6.29 -9.62 16.12
N LEU A 348 -6.93 -8.55 16.59
CA LEU A 348 -6.88 -8.11 17.98
C LEU A 348 -7.50 -9.14 18.93
N VAL A 349 -8.64 -9.72 18.57
CA VAL A 349 -9.38 -10.66 19.41
C VAL A 349 -8.71 -12.04 19.53
N LYS A 350 -7.62 -12.29 18.80
CA LYS A 350 -6.90 -13.57 18.87
C LYS A 350 -6.19 -13.71 20.22
N PRO A 351 -6.31 -14.85 20.92
CA PRO A 351 -5.69 -15.06 22.23
C PRO A 351 -4.18 -14.79 22.25
N GLY A 352 -3.45 -15.22 21.21
CA GLY A 352 -2.00 -15.01 21.11
C GLY A 352 -1.61 -13.53 20.99
N THR A 353 -2.43 -12.70 20.35
CA THR A 353 -2.23 -11.25 20.28
C THR A 353 -2.46 -10.64 21.66
N LEU A 354 -3.59 -10.99 22.29
CA LEU A 354 -3.98 -10.46 23.59
C LEU A 354 -2.97 -10.78 24.70
N LEU A 355 -2.42 -12.00 24.72
CA LEU A 355 -1.38 -12.40 25.68
C LEU A 355 -0.11 -11.55 25.57
N LYS A 356 0.23 -11.08 24.37
CA LYS A 356 1.39 -10.22 24.15
C LYS A 356 1.06 -8.76 24.49
N LEU A 357 -0.16 -8.29 24.19
CA LEU A 357 -0.61 -6.94 24.58
C LEU A 357 -0.75 -6.78 26.10
N ASP A 358 -1.11 -7.82 26.84
CA ASP A 358 -1.11 -7.80 28.32
C ASP A 358 0.26 -7.48 28.92
N ARG A 359 1.33 -7.80 28.19
CA ARG A 359 2.72 -7.53 28.60
C ARG A 359 3.19 -6.13 28.18
N SER A 360 2.33 -5.36 27.51
CA SER A 360 2.58 -3.99 27.12
C SER A 360 1.73 -3.02 27.96
N ASN A 361 2.22 -1.81 28.17
CA ASN A 361 1.46 -0.78 28.87
C ASN A 361 0.48 -0.10 27.89
N VAL A 362 -0.73 -0.62 27.73
CA VAL A 362 -1.75 0.02 26.87
C VAL A 362 -2.36 1.22 27.60
N SER A 363 -2.13 2.43 27.09
CA SER A 363 -2.66 3.67 27.67
C SER A 363 -3.93 4.16 26.99
N CYS A 364 -4.13 3.83 25.70
CA CYS A 364 -5.29 4.26 24.93
C CYS A 364 -5.75 3.18 23.96
N LEU A 365 -7.07 2.98 23.87
CA LEU A 365 -7.75 2.16 22.88
C LEU A 365 -8.59 3.08 22.00
N ALA A 366 -8.18 3.27 20.74
CA ALA A 366 -8.94 4.01 19.75
C ALA A 366 -9.69 3.05 18.83
N ILE A 367 -11.00 3.18 18.76
CA ILE A 367 -11.89 2.39 17.90
C ILE A 367 -12.33 3.30 16.75
N ASP A 368 -11.71 3.12 15.60
CA ASP A 368 -12.01 3.83 14.36
C ASP A 368 -13.16 3.15 13.62
N GLU A 369 -13.93 3.93 12.86
CA GLU A 369 -15.19 3.51 12.23
C GLU A 369 -16.14 2.78 13.20
N ALA A 370 -16.31 3.36 14.40
CA ALA A 370 -17.05 2.75 15.51
C ALA A 370 -18.51 2.40 15.18
N HIS A 371 -19.08 3.02 14.14
CA HIS A 371 -20.40 2.67 13.62
C HIS A 371 -20.51 1.21 13.16
N CYS A 372 -19.39 0.53 12.83
CA CYS A 372 -19.34 -0.89 12.47
C CYS A 372 -19.88 -1.84 13.57
N ILE A 373 -19.97 -1.38 14.83
CA ILE A 373 -20.55 -2.12 15.95
C ILE A 373 -22.08 -2.28 15.79
N SER A 374 -22.74 -1.30 15.18
CA SER A 374 -24.20 -1.25 15.09
C SER A 374 -24.73 -2.13 13.98
N GLN A 375 -25.61 -3.08 14.30
CA GLN A 375 -26.33 -3.90 13.31
C GLN A 375 -27.26 -3.10 12.39
N TRP A 376 -27.60 -1.87 12.78
CA TRP A 376 -28.40 -0.95 12.00
C TRP A 376 -27.56 -0.03 11.12
N GLY A 377 -26.23 -0.07 11.25
CA GLY A 377 -25.30 0.65 10.39
C GLY A 377 -25.08 -0.08 9.06
N HIS A 378 -24.73 0.68 8.02
CA HIS A 378 -24.55 0.15 6.67
C HIS A 378 -23.35 -0.79 6.50
N ASP A 379 -22.39 -0.76 7.45
CA ASP A 379 -21.13 -1.52 7.42
C ASP A 379 -20.91 -2.40 8.67
N PHE A 380 -21.97 -3.07 9.15
CA PHE A 380 -21.89 -3.94 10.33
C PHE A 380 -20.80 -5.02 10.21
N ARG A 381 -19.98 -5.19 11.26
CA ARG A 381 -18.97 -6.25 11.37
C ARG A 381 -19.07 -7.00 12.70
N THR A 382 -19.20 -8.33 12.64
CA THR A 382 -19.30 -9.17 13.83
C THR A 382 -18.07 -9.02 14.75
N ASP A 383 -16.87 -8.92 14.20
CA ASP A 383 -15.62 -8.80 14.97
C ASP A 383 -15.55 -7.53 15.83
N TYR A 384 -16.33 -6.48 15.49
CA TYR A 384 -16.40 -5.26 16.28
C TYR A 384 -17.19 -5.43 17.59
N ARG A 385 -18.08 -6.42 17.69
CA ARG A 385 -18.80 -6.72 18.94
C ARG A 385 -17.90 -7.35 19.99
N GLU A 386 -16.93 -8.13 19.54
CA GLU A 386 -15.95 -8.78 20.40
C GLU A 386 -15.03 -7.75 21.10
N LEU A 387 -15.00 -6.49 20.63
CA LEU A 387 -14.25 -5.40 21.26
C LEU A 387 -14.72 -5.04 22.67
N VAL A 388 -15.93 -5.45 23.07
CA VAL A 388 -16.39 -5.33 24.47
C VAL A 388 -15.43 -6.07 25.41
N SER A 389 -15.03 -7.30 25.06
CA SER A 389 -14.08 -8.08 25.84
C SER A 389 -12.69 -7.43 25.92
N ILE A 390 -12.32 -6.66 24.88
CA ILE A 390 -11.06 -5.92 24.82
C ILE A 390 -11.11 -4.72 25.77
N ARG A 391 -12.22 -3.98 25.79
CA ARG A 391 -12.41 -2.87 26.73
C ARG A 391 -12.39 -3.35 28.17
N GLU A 392 -13.05 -4.46 28.46
CA GLU A 392 -13.05 -5.09 29.79
C GLU A 392 -11.66 -5.57 30.22
N ARG A 393 -10.79 -5.91 29.26
CA ARG A 393 -9.41 -6.33 29.52
C ARG A 393 -8.48 -5.15 29.79
N PHE A 394 -8.65 -4.04 29.08
CA PHE A 394 -7.85 -2.82 29.22
C PHE A 394 -8.63 -1.69 29.89
N GLN A 395 -9.16 -1.93 31.10
CA GLN A 395 -10.05 -0.98 31.82
C GLN A 395 -9.36 0.36 32.14
N ASN A 396 -8.05 0.31 32.39
CA ASN A 396 -7.24 1.48 32.73
C ASN A 396 -6.83 2.32 31.50
N ALA A 397 -6.96 1.76 30.29
CA ALA A 397 -6.71 2.51 29.07
C ALA A 397 -7.89 3.44 28.79
N VAL A 398 -7.62 4.67 28.36
CA VAL A 398 -8.68 5.55 27.85
C VAL A 398 -9.25 4.97 26.57
N CYS A 399 -10.58 4.90 26.46
CA CYS A 399 -11.25 4.37 25.28
C CYS A 399 -11.89 5.51 24.48
N VAL A 400 -11.52 5.61 23.21
CA VAL A 400 -12.09 6.60 22.29
C VAL A 400 -12.72 5.90 21.10
N ALA A 401 -13.97 6.21 20.81
CA ALA A 401 -14.69 5.70 19.65
C ALA A 401 -14.89 6.84 18.66
N LEU A 402 -14.51 6.65 17.40
CA LEU A 402 -14.57 7.67 16.36
C LEU A 402 -15.45 7.19 15.21
N THR A 403 -16.29 8.09 14.70
CA THR A 403 -17.06 7.87 13.47
C THR A 403 -17.26 9.15 12.68
#